data_AF-A0A2S2PHY5-F1
#
_entry.id   AF-A0A2S2PHY5-F1
#
_cell.length_a   1.000
_cell.length_b   1.000
_cell.length_c   1.000
_cell.angle_alpha   90.00
_cell.angle_beta   90.00
_cell.angle_gamma   90.00
#
_symmetry.space_group_name_H-M   'P 1'
#
loop_
_entity.id
_entity.type
_entity.pdbx_description
1 polymer ?
#
loop_
_entity_poly.entity_id
_entity_poly.type
_entity_poly.pdbx_seq_one_letter_code
_entity_poly.pdbx_strand_id
1 'polypeptide(L)'
;MGDVEYLFKIKDRSSPGFWLSSGSQNGTLVQVTSYDQFAGMVYVRKAISNHMVLTFCSPNTQLYSVVLARDKTLDPKDLKSIVNHMHLQKLPITQTKRTCRSSASAARATAWMTTAFCLAYLVWYQRVHK
;
A
#
# COMPACT_ATOMS: atom_id res chain seq x y z
N MET A 1 -3.15 -14.36 -4.58
CA MET A 1 -2.13 -13.29 -4.72
C MET A 1 -1.63 -13.38 -6.14
N GLY A 2 -1.48 -12.25 -6.82
CA GLY A 2 -0.96 -12.21 -8.17
C GLY A 2 -0.14 -10.94 -8.38
N ASP A 3 0.64 -10.95 -9.44
CA ASP A 3 1.52 -9.89 -9.89
C ASP A 3 0.97 -9.26 -11.18
N VAL A 4 1.38 -8.02 -11.42
CA VAL A 4 1.16 -7.31 -12.68
C VAL A 4 2.43 -6.56 -13.01
N GLU A 5 2.84 -6.64 -14.27
CA GLU A 5 4.01 -5.98 -14.80
C GLU A 5 3.58 -4.88 -15.77
N TYR A 6 4.09 -3.67 -15.52
CA TYR A 6 3.82 -2.51 -16.35
C TYR A 6 5.02 -2.20 -17.24
N LEU A 7 4.76 -2.01 -18.54
CA LEU A 7 5.71 -1.45 -19.48
C LEU A 7 5.34 0.00 -19.79
N PHE A 8 6.20 0.93 -19.42
CA PHE A 8 5.99 2.35 -19.63
C PHE A 8 6.81 2.87 -20.82
N LYS A 9 6.19 3.71 -21.64
CA LYS A 9 6.84 4.46 -22.72
C LYS A 9 7.03 5.91 -22.32
N ILE A 10 8.23 6.44 -22.54
CA ILE A 10 8.51 7.87 -22.36
C ILE A 10 8.00 8.58 -23.61
N LYS A 11 6.99 9.45 -23.46
CA LYS A 11 6.36 10.15 -24.59
C LYS A 11 7.29 11.22 -25.18
N ASP A 12 7.96 11.95 -24.30
CA ASP A 12 8.82 13.07 -24.68
C ASP A 12 10.03 13.10 -23.74
N ARG A 13 11.24 13.12 -24.33
CA ARG A 13 12.48 13.21 -23.55
C ARG A 13 12.77 14.64 -23.07
N SER A 14 12.21 15.64 -23.72
CA SER A 14 12.35 17.05 -23.32
C SER A 14 11.44 17.41 -22.14
N SER A 15 10.39 16.62 -21.90
CA SER A 15 9.50 16.74 -20.75
C SER A 15 9.52 15.43 -19.93
N PRO A 16 10.52 15.24 -19.05
CA PRO A 16 10.66 14.02 -18.25
C PRO A 16 9.54 13.91 -17.20
N GLY A 17 9.31 12.68 -16.74
CA GLY A 17 8.30 12.40 -15.71
C GLY A 17 6.89 12.15 -16.25
N PHE A 18 6.71 12.13 -17.57
CA PHE A 18 5.47 11.76 -18.24
C PHE A 18 5.63 10.42 -18.94
N TRP A 19 5.00 9.40 -18.39
CA TRP A 19 5.03 8.05 -18.91
C TRP A 19 3.65 7.65 -19.43
N LEU A 20 3.63 6.80 -20.44
CA LEU A 20 2.41 6.24 -21.02
C LEU A 20 2.40 4.73 -20.82
N SER A 21 1.31 4.21 -20.27
CA SER A 21 0.98 2.78 -20.25
C SER A 21 -0.08 2.52 -21.32
N SER A 22 0.28 1.75 -22.34
CA SER A 22 -0.66 1.34 -23.39
C SER A 22 -0.42 -0.11 -23.81
N GLY A 23 -1.52 -0.80 -24.11
CA GLY A 23 -1.50 -2.22 -24.49
C GLY A 23 -1.77 -3.17 -23.31
N SER A 24 -1.66 -4.47 -23.58
CA SER A 24 -1.82 -5.52 -22.56
C SER A 24 -0.65 -5.48 -21.59
N GLN A 25 -0.97 -5.61 -20.30
CA GLN A 25 0.01 -5.86 -19.25
C GLN A 25 0.37 -7.35 -19.21
N ASN A 26 1.48 -7.66 -18.52
CA ASN A 26 1.87 -9.03 -18.20
C ASN A 26 1.61 -9.33 -16.72
N GLY A 27 1.71 -10.59 -16.35
CA GLY A 27 1.60 -11.05 -14.96
C GLY A 27 0.36 -11.91 -14.69
N THR A 28 0.32 -12.51 -13.50
CA THR A 28 -0.74 -13.45 -13.13
C THR A 28 -2.10 -12.79 -12.90
N LEU A 29 -2.15 -11.49 -12.59
CA LEU A 29 -3.42 -10.77 -12.42
C LEU A 29 -4.16 -10.55 -13.74
N VAL A 30 -3.46 -10.52 -14.87
CA VAL A 30 -4.05 -10.32 -16.20
C VAL A 30 -4.94 -11.51 -16.61
N GLN A 31 -4.70 -12.68 -16.03
CA GLN A 31 -5.52 -13.88 -16.26
C GLN A 31 -6.82 -13.90 -15.44
N VAL A 32 -6.96 -12.97 -14.47
CA VAL A 32 -8.16 -12.88 -13.62
C VAL A 32 -9.21 -12.04 -14.35
N THR A 33 -10.37 -12.63 -14.64
CA THR A 33 -11.44 -11.99 -15.42
C THR A 33 -12.02 -10.71 -14.80
N SER A 34 -11.86 -10.51 -13.50
CA SER A 34 -12.30 -9.29 -12.80
C SER A 34 -11.21 -8.20 -12.70
N TYR A 35 -10.00 -8.44 -13.23
CA TYR A 35 -8.93 -7.46 -13.20
C TYR A 35 -9.05 -6.47 -14.35
N ASP A 36 -9.27 -5.20 -14.00
CA ASP A 36 -9.31 -4.10 -14.97
C ASP A 36 -7.89 -3.57 -15.21
N GLN A 37 -7.40 -3.73 -16.45
CA GLN A 37 -6.06 -3.34 -16.84
C GLN A 37 -5.97 -1.82 -17.04
N PHE A 38 -5.05 -1.18 -16.32
CA PHE A 38 -4.81 0.25 -16.49
C PHE A 38 -4.15 0.62 -17.84
N ALA A 39 -4.83 1.45 -18.62
CA ALA A 39 -4.25 2.15 -19.77
C ALA A 39 -4.39 3.67 -19.58
N GLY A 40 -3.30 4.41 -19.69
CA GLY A 40 -3.32 5.85 -19.41
C GLY A 40 -1.94 6.46 -19.15
N MET A 41 -1.96 7.67 -18.61
CA MET A 41 -0.77 8.43 -18.27
C MET A 41 -0.30 8.09 -16.85
N VAL A 42 1.00 7.98 -16.67
CA VAL A 42 1.65 7.82 -15.37
C VAL A 42 2.61 8.99 -15.17
N TYR A 43 2.37 9.77 -14.13
CA TYR A 43 3.19 10.93 -13.78
C TYR A 43 4.16 10.56 -12.66
N VAL A 44 5.45 10.78 -12.90
CA VAL A 44 6.47 10.68 -11.86
C VAL A 44 6.45 11.97 -11.05
N ARG A 45 5.73 11.98 -9.92
CA ARG A 45 5.60 13.19 -9.09
C ARG A 45 6.85 13.46 -8.27
N LYS A 46 7.52 12.40 -7.83
CA LYS A 46 8.74 12.46 -7.04
C LYS A 46 9.52 11.17 -7.19
N ALA A 47 10.83 11.26 -7.40
CA ALA A 47 11.73 10.11 -7.36
C ALA A 47 12.98 10.52 -6.60
N ILE A 48 13.20 9.93 -5.44
CA ILE A 48 14.39 10.17 -4.63
C ILE A 48 15.09 8.84 -4.34
N SER A 49 16.25 8.89 -3.67
CA SER A 49 17.02 7.70 -3.34
C SER A 49 16.18 6.57 -2.71
N ASN A 50 15.34 6.80 -1.70
CA ASN A 50 14.63 5.72 -0.99
C ASN A 50 13.17 5.50 -1.41
N HIS A 51 12.53 6.43 -2.13
CA HIS A 51 11.12 6.30 -2.53
C HIS A 51 10.78 7.00 -3.85
N MET A 52 9.71 6.52 -4.47
CA MET A 52 9.12 7.08 -5.69
C MET A 52 7.61 7.24 -5.52
N VAL A 53 7.07 8.33 -6.05
CA VAL A 53 5.64 8.62 -6.08
C VAL A 53 5.20 8.70 -7.53
N LEU A 54 4.33 7.78 -7.92
CA LEU A 54 3.71 7.72 -9.23
C LEU A 54 2.23 8.09 -9.11
N THR A 55 1.72 8.87 -10.05
CA THR A 55 0.28 9.13 -10.18
C THR A 55 -0.22 8.54 -11.48
N PHE A 56 -1.11 7.56 -11.37
CA PHE A 56 -1.80 6.90 -12.48
C PHE A 56 -3.06 7.69 -12.80
N CYS A 57 -3.22 8.04 -14.07
CA CYS A 57 -4.33 8.83 -14.57
C CYS A 57 -4.81 8.21 -15.89
N SER A 58 -6.02 7.66 -15.87
CA SER A 58 -6.74 7.27 -17.07
C SER A 58 -7.99 8.14 -17.19
N PRO A 59 -8.17 8.84 -18.33
CA PRO A 59 -9.28 9.78 -18.50
C PRO A 59 -10.62 9.13 -18.15
N ASN A 60 -11.42 9.81 -17.32
CA ASN A 60 -12.78 9.42 -16.94
C ASN A 60 -12.92 8.10 -16.15
N THR A 61 -11.83 7.43 -15.77
CA THR A 61 -11.90 6.09 -15.15
C THR A 61 -11.17 6.03 -13.80
N GLN A 62 -9.88 6.33 -13.77
CA GLN A 62 -9.02 6.03 -12.62
C GLN A 62 -8.01 7.16 -12.37
N LEU A 63 -8.00 7.68 -11.14
CA LEU A 63 -6.97 8.60 -10.64
C LEU A 63 -6.51 8.13 -9.26
N TYR A 64 -5.28 7.62 -9.17
CA TYR A 64 -4.69 7.18 -7.92
C TYR A 64 -3.18 7.39 -7.90
N SER A 65 -2.59 7.46 -6.72
CA SER A 65 -1.15 7.56 -6.55
C SER A 65 -0.60 6.36 -5.80
N VAL A 66 0.56 5.87 -6.25
CA VAL A 66 1.30 4.77 -5.65
C VAL A 66 2.61 5.31 -5.09
N VAL A 67 2.88 4.99 -3.82
CA VAL A 67 4.16 5.27 -3.17
C VAL A 67 4.95 3.96 -3.12
N LEU A 68 6.08 3.94 -3.80
CA LEU A 68 7.01 2.83 -3.84
C LEU A 68 8.21 3.17 -2.96
N ALA A 69 8.55 2.29 -2.02
CA ALA A 69 9.74 2.40 -1.19
C ALA A 69 10.74 1.31 -1.57
N ARG A 70 12.03 1.58 -1.43
CA ARG A 70 13.07 0.54 -1.62
C ARG A 70 13.05 -0.50 -0.51
N ASP A 71 12.76 -0.05 0.71
CA ASP A 71 12.66 -0.91 1.88
C ASP A 71 11.21 -1.32 2.15
N LYS A 72 11.04 -2.35 2.98
CA LYS A 72 9.71 -2.87 3.39
C LYS A 72 8.83 -1.81 4.07
N THR A 73 9.45 -0.77 4.62
CA THR A 73 8.78 0.31 5.33
C THR A 73 9.35 1.65 4.90
N LEU A 74 8.50 2.65 4.76
CA LEU A 74 8.89 4.03 4.54
C LEU A 74 8.90 4.78 5.88
N ASP A 75 9.87 5.69 6.08
CA ASP A 75 9.89 6.55 7.27
C ASP A 75 8.57 7.34 7.38
N PRO A 76 7.90 7.34 8.55
CA PRO A 76 6.70 8.14 8.77
C PRO A 76 6.84 9.63 8.42
N LYS A 77 8.03 10.22 8.57
CA LYS A 77 8.34 11.60 8.19
C LYS A 77 8.27 11.79 6.68
N ASP A 78 8.86 10.87 5.92
CA ASP A 78 8.80 10.87 4.46
C ASP A 78 7.36 10.72 3.98
N LEU A 79 6.61 9.80 4.59
CA LEU A 79 5.19 9.61 4.27
C LEU A 79 4.37 10.88 4.55
N LYS A 80 4.59 11.54 5.70
CA LYS A 80 3.92 12.82 6.02
C LYS A 80 4.28 13.91 5.01
N SER A 81 5.54 13.98 4.59
CA SER A 81 6.00 14.92 3.55
C SER A 81 5.29 14.68 2.22
N ILE A 82 5.18 13.42 1.79
CA ILE A 82 4.47 13.04 0.55
C ILE A 82 2.99 13.43 0.62
N VAL A 83 2.31 13.10 1.73
CA VAL A 83 0.89 13.45 1.92
C VAL A 83 0.68 14.96 1.88
N ASN A 84 1.53 15.73 2.57
CA ASN A 84 1.46 17.19 2.55
C ASN A 84 1.66 17.73 1.12
N HIS A 85 2.62 17.18 0.38
CA HIS A 85 2.86 17.56 -1.01
C HIS A 85 1.66 17.28 -1.91
N MET A 86 0.98 16.14 -1.75
CA MET A 86 -0.25 15.83 -2.48
C MET A 86 -1.38 16.83 -2.18
N HIS A 87 -1.56 17.20 -0.91
CA HIS A 87 -2.52 18.22 -0.51
C HIS A 87 -2.24 19.59 -1.16
N LEU A 88 -0.98 20.02 -1.17
CA LEU A 88 -0.58 21.28 -1.83
C LEU A 88 -0.85 21.28 -3.34
N GLN A 89 -0.80 20.11 -3.97
CA GLN A 89 -1.10 19.93 -5.39
C GLN A 89 -2.59 19.75 -5.69
N LYS A 90 -3.47 19.96 -4.71
CA LYS A 90 -4.93 19.77 -4.82
C LYS A 90 -5.31 18.35 -5.26
N LEU A 91 -4.55 17.35 -4.81
CA LEU A 91 -4.83 15.93 -4.99
C LEU A 91 -5.34 15.35 -3.66
N PRO A 92 -6.64 15.49 -3.34
CA PRO A 92 -7.18 15.00 -2.07
C PRO A 92 -7.10 13.48 -1.99
N ILE A 93 -6.65 12.97 -0.85
CA ILE A 93 -6.55 11.54 -0.59
C ILE A 93 -7.88 11.05 -0.02
N THR A 94 -8.66 10.34 -0.84
CA THR A 94 -9.96 9.78 -0.44
C THR A 94 -9.82 8.44 0.27
N GLN A 95 -8.89 7.61 -0.19
CA GLN A 95 -8.61 6.29 0.36
C GLN A 95 -7.11 6.03 0.38
N THR A 96 -6.62 5.39 1.44
CA THR A 96 -5.23 4.93 1.56
C THR A 96 -5.20 3.44 1.85
N LYS A 97 -4.48 2.69 1.03
CA LYS A 97 -4.20 1.27 1.25
C LYS A 97 -2.70 1.07 1.44
N ARG A 98 -2.31 0.42 2.54
CA ARG A 98 -0.92 0.02 2.77
C ARG A 98 -0.77 -1.47 2.49
N THR A 99 0.21 -1.83 1.68
CA THR A 99 0.57 -3.23 1.44
C THR A 99 1.55 -3.72 2.50
N CYS A 100 1.60 -5.03 2.72
CA CYS A 100 2.61 -5.70 3.57
C CYS A 100 2.68 -5.22 5.04
N ARG A 101 1.59 -4.71 5.61
CA ARG A 101 1.50 -4.35 7.03
C ARG A 101 1.44 -5.62 7.91
N SER A 102 2.59 -6.25 8.11
CA SER A 102 2.82 -7.40 9.00
C SER A 102 2.00 -8.66 8.69
N SER A 103 2.64 -9.66 8.10
CA SER A 103 2.17 -11.04 8.16
C SER A 103 2.39 -11.58 9.58
N ALA A 104 1.36 -11.46 10.42
CA ALA A 104 1.06 -12.26 11.62
C ALA A 104 2.22 -12.61 12.58
N SER A 105 2.25 -11.95 13.75
CA SER A 105 2.78 -12.56 14.98
C SER A 105 2.10 -12.09 16.28
N ALA A 106 1.06 -11.26 16.22
CA ALA A 106 0.32 -10.82 17.43
C ALA A 106 -0.72 -11.85 17.95
N ALA A 107 -1.09 -12.85 17.14
CA ALA A 107 -2.15 -13.80 17.51
C ALA A 107 -1.72 -14.88 18.54
N ARG A 108 -0.42 -14.99 18.89
CA ARG A 108 0.06 -16.01 19.85
C ARG A 108 0.22 -15.50 21.29
N ALA A 109 0.17 -14.19 21.53
CA ALA A 109 0.44 -13.63 22.87
C ALA A 109 -0.81 -13.53 23.76
N THR A 110 -2.02 -13.56 23.20
CA THR A 110 -3.27 -13.38 23.96
C THR A 110 -3.82 -14.65 24.59
N ALA A 111 -3.54 -15.83 24.02
CA ALA A 111 -4.01 -17.11 24.56
C ALA A 111 -3.41 -17.41 25.95
N TRP A 112 -2.13 -17.12 26.15
CA TRP A 112 -1.43 -17.42 27.41
C TRP A 112 -1.86 -16.51 28.57
N MET A 113 -2.15 -15.24 28.29
CA MET A 113 -2.60 -14.31 29.32
C MET A 113 -4.02 -14.66 29.83
N THR A 114 -4.94 -14.99 28.92
CA THR A 114 -6.31 -15.34 29.31
C THR A 114 -6.38 -16.62 30.15
N THR A 115 -5.61 -17.65 29.82
CA THR A 115 -5.53 -18.89 30.61
C THR A 115 -4.96 -18.64 32.01
N ALA A 116 -3.93 -17.80 32.14
CA ALA A 116 -3.33 -17.49 33.42
C ALA A 116 -4.29 -16.72 34.35
N PHE A 117 -5.02 -15.74 33.81
CA PHE A 117 -6.04 -15.00 34.57
C PHE A 117 -7.21 -15.90 35.00
N CYS A 118 -7.69 -16.79 34.14
CA CYS A 118 -8.76 -17.73 34.50
C CYS A 118 -8.33 -18.70 35.62
N LEU A 119 -7.12 -19.25 35.53
CA LEU A 119 -6.60 -20.14 36.58
C LEU A 119 -6.41 -19.40 37.91
N ALA A 120 -5.88 -18.19 37.88
CA ALA A 120 -5.72 -17.36 39.09
C ALA A 120 -7.08 -17.05 39.74
N TYR A 121 -8.10 -16.72 38.94
CA TYR A 121 -9.45 -16.45 39.44
C TYR A 121 -10.10 -17.70 40.06
N LEU A 122 -9.99 -18.86 39.41
CA LEU A 122 -10.52 -20.12 39.93
C LEU A 122 -9.85 -20.52 41.25
N VAL A 123 -8.53 -20.35 41.37
CA VAL A 123 -7.79 -20.61 42.61
C VAL A 123 -8.22 -19.66 43.72
N TRP A 124 -8.41 -18.37 43.43
CA TRP A 124 -8.91 -17.40 44.41
C TRP A 124 -10.32 -17.75 44.88
N TYR A 125 -11.22 -18.08 43.96
CA TYR A 125 -12.61 -18.44 44.27
C TYR A 125 -12.69 -19.67 45.20
N GLN A 126 -11.89 -20.71 44.91
CA GLN A 126 -11.84 -21.91 45.76
C GLN A 126 -11.29 -21.65 47.17
N ARG A 127 -10.43 -20.64 47.35
CA ARG A 127 -9.90 -20.27 48.68
C ARG A 127 -10.87 -19.46 49.52
N VAL A 128 -11.78 -18.71 48.90
CA VAL A 128 -12.73 -17.84 49.61
C VAL A 128 -14.00 -18.58 50.02
N HIS A 129 -14.42 -19.57 49.23
CA HIS A 129 -15.67 -20.31 49.44
C HIS A 129 -15.49 -21.73 50.02
N LYS A 130 -14.33 -22.02 50.60
CA LYS A 130 -14.04 -23.24 51.35
C LYS A 130 -13.56 -22.87 52.74
#